data_AF-A0A640VPC4-F1
#
_entry.id   AF-A0A640VPC4-F1
#
_cell.length_a   1.000
_cell.length_b   1.000
_cell.length_c   1.000
_cell.angle_alpha   90.00
_cell.angle_beta   90.00
_cell.angle_gamma   90.00
#
_symmetry.space_group_name_H-M   'P 1'
#
loop_
_entity.id
_entity.type
_entity.pdbx_description
1 polymer ?
#
loop_
_entity_poly.entity_id
_entity_poly.type
_entity_poly.pdbx_seq_one_letter_code
_entity_poly.pdbx_strand_id
1 'polypeptide(L)'
;MKGKIVGIVILSSALIAGAVLYYLQIYGFYEEVSAEVSEVRLVSLVTDEPEPIRAEAIEAIDADSSPIRFRACFQTSASLPMLTETYVGLERATPRNAPPWFDCFDADAIAAEMRAGTALSFLGEKNVAFGVDRIVVITDEGRGYIWHELNDCGEKAYDGTIVGEECPRRDDS
;
A
#
# COMPACT_ATOMS: atom_id res chain seq x y z
N MET A 1 15.96 -40.63 -29.16
CA MET A 1 14.58 -40.07 -29.23
C MET A 1 13.96 -39.78 -27.85
N LYS A 2 14.21 -40.59 -26.81
CA LYS A 2 13.66 -40.34 -25.45
C LYS A 2 14.11 -39.03 -24.79
N GLY A 3 15.38 -38.63 -24.95
CA GLY A 3 15.90 -37.38 -24.36
C GLY A 3 15.24 -36.09 -24.89
N LYS A 4 14.82 -36.07 -26.17
CA LYS A 4 14.10 -34.91 -26.74
C LYS A 4 12.71 -34.77 -26.12
N ILE A 5 12.01 -35.88 -25.90
CA ILE A 5 10.68 -35.89 -25.28
C ILE A 5 10.78 -35.39 -23.85
N VAL A 6 11.74 -35.89 -23.07
CA VAL A 6 11.98 -35.43 -21.69
C VAL A 6 12.32 -33.94 -21.67
N GLY A 7 13.18 -33.46 -22.57
CA GLY A 7 13.50 -32.04 -22.69
C GLY A 7 12.28 -31.17 -23.02
N ILE A 8 11.42 -31.61 -23.94
CA ILE A 8 10.19 -30.90 -24.29
C ILE A 8 9.25 -30.82 -23.09
N VAL A 9 9.07 -31.93 -22.36
CA VAL A 9 8.19 -31.96 -21.17
C VAL A 9 8.68 -30.95 -20.14
N ILE A 10 9.99 -30.94 -19.83
CA ILE A 10 10.58 -30.01 -18.85
C ILE A 10 10.40 -28.55 -19.28
N LEU A 11 10.68 -28.23 -20.55
CA LEU A 11 10.51 -26.86 -21.04
C LEU A 11 9.05 -26.41 -21.03
N SER A 12 8.13 -27.30 -21.43
CA SER A 12 6.70 -26.99 -21.43
C SER A 12 6.15 -26.79 -20.02
N SER A 13 6.55 -27.61 -19.05
CA SER A 13 6.08 -27.46 -17.67
C SER A 13 6.63 -26.21 -17.02
N ALA A 14 7.91 -25.87 -17.26
CA ALA A 14 8.51 -24.62 -16.79
C ALA A 14 7.81 -23.39 -17.38
N LEU A 15 7.49 -23.41 -18.67
CA LEU A 15 6.76 -22.33 -19.33
C LEU A 15 5.36 -22.16 -18.75
N ILE A 16 4.61 -23.25 -18.59
CA ILE A 16 3.26 -23.23 -18.02
C ILE A 16 3.30 -22.72 -16.58
N ALA A 17 4.21 -23.24 -15.75
CA ALA A 17 4.37 -22.80 -14.37
C ALA A 17 4.71 -21.31 -14.29
N GLY A 18 5.62 -20.81 -15.13
CA GLY A 18 5.97 -19.40 -15.21
C GLY A 18 4.78 -18.51 -15.60
N ALA A 19 4.01 -18.93 -16.62
CA ALA A 19 2.81 -18.20 -17.05
C ALA A 19 1.73 -18.16 -15.96
N VAL A 20 1.50 -19.28 -15.27
CA VAL A 20 0.55 -19.35 -14.15
C VAL A 20 1.01 -18.46 -12.99
N LEU A 21 2.29 -18.50 -12.63
CA LEU A 21 2.83 -17.63 -11.57
C LEU A 21 2.69 -16.15 -11.94
N TYR A 22 3.02 -15.77 -13.17
CA TYR A 22 2.84 -14.39 -13.64
C TYR A 22 1.37 -13.96 -13.54
N TYR A 23 0.45 -14.79 -14.03
CA TYR A 23 -0.97 -14.50 -13.96
C TYR A 23 -1.46 -14.33 -12.52
N LEU A 24 -1.10 -15.25 -11.62
CA LEU A 24 -1.50 -15.17 -10.22
C LEU A 24 -0.95 -13.91 -9.53
N GLN A 25 0.31 -13.55 -9.81
CA GLN A 25 0.94 -12.38 -9.19
C GLN A 25 0.35 -11.05 -9.67
N ILE A 26 0.02 -10.93 -10.96
CA ILE A 26 -0.44 -9.66 -11.54
C ILE A 26 -1.96 -9.53 -11.57
N TYR A 27 -2.69 -10.62 -11.78
CA TYR A 27 -4.15 -10.60 -12.00
C TYR A 27 -4.92 -11.47 -11.01
N GLY A 28 -4.49 -12.71 -10.81
CA GLY A 28 -5.34 -13.73 -10.17
C GLY A 28 -5.69 -13.47 -8.70
N PHE A 29 -4.88 -12.69 -7.98
CA PHE A 29 -5.14 -12.34 -6.58
C PHE A 29 -5.65 -10.91 -6.36
N TYR A 30 -5.58 -10.06 -7.38
CA TYR A 30 -6.00 -8.67 -7.23
C TYR A 30 -7.47 -8.52 -7.62
N GLU A 31 -8.20 -7.77 -6.81
CA GLU A 31 -9.57 -7.38 -7.07
C GLU A 31 -9.73 -5.88 -6.88
N GLU A 32 -10.66 -5.28 -7.63
CA GLU A 32 -11.07 -3.90 -7.42
C GLU A 32 -12.01 -3.83 -6.21
N VAL A 33 -11.63 -3.05 -5.20
CA VAL A 33 -12.42 -2.87 -3.97
C VAL A 33 -13.00 -1.46 -3.99
N SER A 34 -14.27 -1.34 -4.37
CA SER A 34 -14.94 -0.03 -4.47
C SER A 34 -15.09 0.66 -3.10
N ALA A 35 -15.45 1.95 -3.14
CA ALA A 35 -15.52 2.92 -2.02
C ALA A 35 -16.32 2.53 -0.76
N GLU A 36 -16.96 1.35 -0.69
CA GLU A 36 -17.54 0.82 0.57
C GLU A 36 -16.47 0.48 1.62
N VAL A 37 -15.20 0.30 1.21
CA VAL A 37 -14.12 -0.18 2.08
C VAL A 37 -13.12 0.90 2.51
N SER A 38 -13.15 2.11 1.93
CA SER A 38 -12.08 3.09 2.15
C SER A 38 -12.59 4.52 2.24
N GLU A 39 -13.19 4.87 3.39
CA GLU A 39 -13.07 6.24 3.88
C GLU A 39 -11.58 6.57 4.02
N VAL A 40 -11.13 7.62 3.33
CA VAL A 40 -9.76 8.08 3.47
C VAL A 40 -9.63 8.72 4.84
N ARG A 41 -8.78 8.12 5.68
CA ARG A 41 -8.49 8.61 7.04
C ARG A 41 -7.06 9.07 7.14
N LEU A 42 -6.82 10.05 8.00
CA LEU A 42 -5.51 10.57 8.38
C LEU A 42 -5.43 10.67 9.90
N VAL A 43 -4.27 10.36 10.48
CA VAL A 43 -4.05 10.45 11.93
C VAL A 43 -3.87 11.90 12.34
N SER A 44 -4.69 12.37 13.29
CA SER A 44 -4.68 13.74 13.80
C SER A 44 -3.49 14.02 14.72
N LEU A 45 -2.87 15.19 14.59
CA LEU A 45 -1.78 15.65 15.49
C LEU A 45 -2.24 15.87 16.93
N VAL A 46 -3.55 16.06 17.14
CA VAL A 46 -4.11 16.42 18.45
C VAL A 46 -4.62 15.19 19.19
N THR A 47 -5.37 14.32 18.50
CA THR A 47 -6.00 13.15 19.12
C THR A 47 -5.17 11.88 18.97
N ASP A 48 -4.22 11.85 18.03
CA ASP A 48 -3.50 10.64 17.60
C ASP A 48 -4.43 9.51 17.11
N GLU A 49 -5.66 9.87 16.71
CA GLU A 49 -6.66 8.96 16.18
C GLU A 49 -6.89 9.19 14.67
N PRO A 50 -7.24 8.15 13.89
CA PRO A 50 -7.62 8.29 12.49
C PRO A 50 -8.94 9.06 12.32
N GLU A 51 -8.90 10.17 11.59
CA GLU A 51 -10.07 10.99 11.26
C GLU A 51 -10.34 10.99 9.74
N PRO A 52 -11.60 10.90 9.30
CA PRO A 52 -11.93 10.89 7.88
C PRO A 52 -11.72 12.27 7.23
N ILE A 53 -11.19 12.26 6.01
CA ILE A 53 -11.12 13.44 5.14
C ILE A 53 -12.08 13.29 3.96
N ARG A 54 -12.51 14.42 3.38
CA ARG A 54 -13.33 14.40 2.17
C ARG A 54 -12.49 13.90 1.00
N ALA A 55 -12.87 12.75 0.45
CA ALA A 55 -12.29 12.15 -0.74
C ALA A 55 -13.37 11.78 -1.74
N GLU A 56 -13.04 11.91 -3.02
CA GLU A 56 -13.92 11.64 -4.17
C GLU A 56 -13.14 10.83 -5.22
N ALA A 57 -13.86 10.23 -6.19
CA ALA A 57 -13.27 9.45 -7.29
C ALA A 57 -12.26 8.39 -6.79
N ILE A 58 -12.65 7.61 -5.78
CA ILE A 58 -11.80 6.58 -5.20
C ILE A 58 -11.78 5.36 -6.11
N GLU A 59 -10.58 4.99 -6.55
CA GLU A 59 -10.31 3.71 -7.21
C GLU A 59 -9.30 2.95 -6.35
N ALA A 60 -9.58 1.69 -6.04
CA ALA A 60 -8.74 0.89 -5.17
C ALA A 60 -8.70 -0.56 -5.61
N ILE A 61 -7.56 -1.19 -5.33
CA ILE A 61 -7.33 -2.61 -5.53
C ILE A 61 -6.78 -3.21 -4.24
N ASP A 62 -7.16 -4.44 -3.95
CA ASP A 62 -6.62 -5.21 -2.85
C ASP A 62 -6.40 -6.67 -3.25
N ALA A 63 -5.75 -7.43 -2.36
CA ALA A 63 -5.53 -8.85 -2.50
C ALA A 63 -5.35 -9.51 -1.14
N ASP A 64 -6.29 -10.37 -0.74
CA ASP A 64 -6.28 -11.14 0.53
C ASP A 64 -4.99 -11.94 0.78
N SER A 65 -4.25 -12.24 -0.29
CA SER A 65 -2.94 -12.90 -0.22
C SER A 65 -1.91 -12.14 0.63
N SER A 66 -2.03 -10.82 0.81
CA SER A 66 -1.12 -10.03 1.65
C SER A 66 -1.64 -8.60 1.89
N PRO A 67 -1.63 -8.09 3.15
CA PRO A 67 -2.09 -6.74 3.46
C PRO A 67 -1.35 -5.61 2.75
N ILE A 68 -0.09 -5.82 2.33
CA ILE A 68 0.72 -4.78 1.65
C ILE A 68 0.38 -4.62 0.16
N ARG A 69 -0.62 -5.36 -0.35
CA ARG A 69 -1.03 -5.29 -1.75
C ARG A 69 -2.05 -4.20 -2.04
N PHE A 70 -2.71 -3.67 -1.02
CA PHE A 70 -3.65 -2.57 -1.14
C PHE A 70 -3.05 -1.34 -1.84
N ARG A 71 -3.71 -0.86 -2.89
CA ARG A 71 -3.40 0.43 -3.54
C ARG A 71 -4.70 1.18 -3.77
N ALA A 72 -4.67 2.49 -3.60
CA ALA A 72 -5.78 3.34 -4.01
C ALA A 72 -5.31 4.69 -4.51
N CYS A 73 -6.16 5.34 -5.29
CA CYS A 73 -6.04 6.74 -5.67
C CYS A 73 -7.38 7.44 -5.43
N PHE A 74 -7.34 8.74 -5.19
CA PHE A 74 -8.53 9.55 -4.93
C PHE A 74 -8.27 11.02 -5.27
N GLN A 75 -9.32 11.84 -5.16
CA GLN A 75 -9.26 13.29 -5.25
C GLN A 75 -9.75 13.93 -3.95
N THR A 76 -9.13 15.01 -3.52
CA THR A 76 -9.56 15.79 -2.36
C THR A 76 -9.49 17.29 -2.63
N SER A 77 -10.35 18.04 -1.95
CA SER A 77 -10.31 19.50 -1.94
C SER A 77 -9.56 20.07 -0.73
N ALA A 78 -9.01 19.21 0.13
CA ALA A 78 -8.17 19.61 1.25
C ALA A 78 -6.84 20.19 0.74
N SER A 79 -6.44 21.34 1.29
CA SER A 79 -5.17 21.97 0.93
C SER A 79 -4.01 21.40 1.75
N LEU A 80 -2.82 21.30 1.16
CA LEU A 80 -1.63 20.82 1.86
C LEU A 80 -1.35 21.59 3.16
N PRO A 81 -1.44 22.94 3.23
CA PRO A 81 -1.23 23.67 4.48
C PRO A 81 -2.17 23.22 5.59
N MET A 82 -3.47 23.06 5.28
CA MET A 82 -4.46 22.58 6.25
C MET A 82 -4.11 21.18 6.75
N LEU A 83 -3.72 20.29 5.83
CA LEU A 83 -3.38 18.90 6.15
C LEU A 83 -2.13 18.84 7.04
N THR A 84 -1.09 19.61 6.73
CA THR A 84 0.17 19.62 7.51
C THR A 84 0.04 20.21 8.90
N GLU A 85 -0.95 21.08 9.14
CA GLU A 85 -1.22 21.65 10.46
C GLU A 85 -2.14 20.76 11.31
N THR A 86 -2.85 19.82 10.69
CA THR A 86 -3.88 18.99 11.35
C THR A 86 -3.45 17.54 11.55
N TYR A 87 -2.70 16.97 10.61
CA TYR A 87 -2.43 15.54 10.53
C TYR A 87 -0.94 15.19 10.62
N VAL A 88 -0.66 13.98 11.06
CA VAL A 88 0.69 13.44 11.20
C VAL A 88 1.32 13.25 9.83
N GLY A 89 2.28 14.13 9.51
CA GLY A 89 3.14 14.00 8.33
C GLY A 89 4.22 12.94 8.53
N LEU A 90 4.62 12.29 7.43
CA LEU A 90 5.72 11.32 7.40
C LEU A 90 6.92 11.93 6.70
N GLU A 91 8.12 11.82 7.31
CA GLU A 91 9.35 12.34 6.72
C GLU A 91 9.78 11.56 5.47
N ARG A 92 9.50 10.25 5.45
CA ARG A 92 9.87 9.33 4.39
C ARG A 92 8.76 8.30 4.22
N ALA A 93 8.41 8.08 2.96
CA ALA A 93 7.45 7.08 2.53
C ALA A 93 7.87 6.65 1.11
N THR A 94 7.84 5.35 0.83
CA THR A 94 8.25 4.83 -0.48
C THR A 94 7.05 4.18 -1.17
N PRO A 95 6.53 4.78 -2.27
CA PRO A 95 5.41 4.20 -2.98
C PRO A 95 5.72 2.78 -3.44
N ARG A 96 4.78 1.86 -3.21
CA ARG A 96 4.92 0.49 -3.67
C ARG A 96 4.33 0.31 -5.06
N ASN A 97 4.99 -0.50 -5.89
CA ASN A 97 4.50 -0.80 -7.24
C ASN A 97 3.07 -1.36 -7.22
N ALA A 98 2.28 -0.92 -8.21
CA ALA A 98 0.98 -1.46 -8.54
C ALA A 98 1.08 -2.40 -9.76
N PRO A 99 0.09 -3.28 -9.97
CA PRO A 99 -0.03 -4.03 -11.22
C PRO A 99 -0.15 -3.10 -12.44
N PRO A 100 0.43 -3.44 -13.61
CA PRO A 100 0.43 -2.54 -14.78
C PRO A 100 -0.95 -2.23 -15.39
N TRP A 101 -2.01 -2.92 -14.96
CA TRP A 101 -3.38 -2.66 -15.42
C TRP A 101 -4.12 -1.66 -14.50
N PHE A 102 -3.54 -1.31 -13.35
CA PHE A 102 -4.10 -0.34 -12.43
C PHE A 102 -3.48 1.03 -12.70
N ASP A 103 -3.97 1.68 -13.74
CA ASP A 103 -3.35 2.87 -14.35
C ASP A 103 -3.34 4.11 -13.44
N CYS A 104 -4.14 4.13 -12.36
CA CYS A 104 -4.24 5.31 -11.51
C CYS A 104 -3.08 5.45 -10.51
N PHE A 105 -2.26 4.41 -10.31
CA PHE A 105 -1.17 4.40 -9.33
C PHE A 105 0.18 4.14 -10.00
N ASP A 106 0.94 5.20 -10.25
CA ASP A 106 2.31 5.15 -10.77
C ASP A 106 3.31 5.47 -9.65
N ALA A 107 3.99 4.43 -9.15
CA ALA A 107 4.94 4.55 -8.05
C ALA A 107 6.13 5.48 -8.35
N ASP A 108 6.62 5.47 -9.60
CA ASP A 108 7.77 6.29 -10.00
C ASP A 108 7.38 7.76 -10.12
N ALA A 109 6.18 8.04 -10.64
CA ALA A 109 5.62 9.40 -10.70
C ALA A 109 5.36 9.96 -9.30
N ILE A 110 4.70 9.19 -8.42
CA ILE A 110 4.43 9.61 -7.03
C ILE A 110 5.75 9.90 -6.31
N ALA A 111 6.75 9.01 -6.45
CA ALA A 111 8.05 9.22 -5.84
C ALA A 111 8.75 10.48 -6.39
N ALA A 112 8.50 10.85 -7.65
CA ALA A 112 9.01 12.08 -8.24
C ALA A 112 8.37 13.33 -7.64
N GLU A 113 7.06 13.34 -7.46
CA GLU A 113 6.33 14.45 -6.83
C GLU A 113 6.73 14.62 -5.36
N MET A 114 6.89 13.52 -4.62
CA MET A 114 7.37 13.55 -3.24
C MET A 114 8.78 14.14 -3.14
N ARG A 115 9.69 13.75 -4.05
CA ARG A 115 11.05 14.32 -4.13
C ARG A 115 11.04 15.80 -4.53
N ALA A 116 10.08 16.22 -5.34
CA ALA A 116 9.91 17.62 -5.74
C ALA A 116 9.26 18.47 -4.63
N GLY A 117 8.66 17.85 -3.61
CA GLY A 117 7.91 18.52 -2.55
C GLY A 117 6.51 18.98 -3.00
N THR A 118 6.04 18.54 -4.17
CA THR A 118 4.67 18.80 -4.65
C THR A 118 3.68 17.76 -4.15
N ALA A 119 4.17 16.69 -3.52
CA ALA A 119 3.34 15.72 -2.79
C ALA A 119 3.88 15.50 -1.38
N LEU A 120 2.98 15.47 -0.40
CA LEU A 120 3.31 15.25 1.00
C LEU A 120 2.70 13.95 1.50
N SER A 121 3.47 13.20 2.29
CA SER A 121 3.06 11.95 2.92
C SER A 121 2.52 12.17 4.32
N PHE A 122 1.45 11.44 4.63
CA PHE A 122 0.74 11.44 5.90
C PHE A 122 0.49 10.01 6.36
N LEU A 123 0.43 9.82 7.67
CA LEU A 123 0.00 8.58 8.27
C LEU A 123 -1.52 8.50 8.20
N GLY A 124 -2.04 7.50 7.49
CA GLY A 124 -3.47 7.27 7.34
C GLY A 124 -4.07 6.59 8.56
N GLU A 125 -3.50 5.44 8.91
CA GLU A 125 -3.92 4.62 10.05
C GLU A 125 -2.77 3.67 10.42
N LYS A 126 -2.48 3.56 11.72
CA LYS A 126 -1.50 2.58 12.21
C LYS A 126 -2.12 1.19 12.30
N ASN A 127 -1.35 0.17 11.95
CA ASN A 127 -1.72 -1.23 12.16
C ASN A 127 -3.09 -1.63 11.56
N VAL A 128 -3.41 -1.14 10.35
CA VAL A 128 -4.59 -1.59 9.57
C VAL A 128 -4.60 -3.11 9.38
N ALA A 129 -3.41 -3.70 9.38
CA ALA A 129 -3.17 -5.09 9.74
C ALA A 129 -1.99 -5.16 10.69
N PHE A 130 -1.79 -6.30 11.34
CA PHE A 130 -0.67 -6.50 12.27
C PHE A 130 0.68 -6.20 11.59
N GLY A 131 1.38 -5.14 12.05
CA GLY A 131 2.65 -4.74 11.45
C GLY A 131 2.54 -3.93 10.16
N VAL A 132 1.37 -3.36 9.86
CA VAL A 132 1.08 -2.73 8.56
C VAL A 132 0.37 -1.41 8.77
N ASP A 133 0.98 -0.33 8.32
CA ASP A 133 0.39 1.01 8.32
C ASP A 133 -0.21 1.34 6.96
N ARG A 134 -1.21 2.21 6.98
CA ARG A 134 -1.74 2.85 5.79
C ARG A 134 -1.07 4.20 5.60
N ILE A 135 -0.43 4.36 4.46
CA ILE A 135 0.25 5.60 4.06
C ILE A 135 -0.63 6.31 3.05
N VAL A 136 -0.78 7.62 3.23
CA VAL A 136 -1.55 8.48 2.33
C VAL A 136 -0.64 9.59 1.83
N VAL A 137 -0.53 9.75 0.52
CA VAL A 137 0.18 10.87 -0.11
C VAL A 137 -0.82 11.75 -0.82
N ILE A 138 -0.71 13.06 -0.65
CA ILE A 138 -1.57 14.04 -1.30
C ILE A 138 -0.68 15.05 -2.02
N THR A 139 -1.00 15.32 -3.29
CA THR A 139 -0.35 16.34 -4.13
C THR A 139 -0.94 17.72 -3.88
N ASP A 140 -0.25 18.78 -4.30
CA ASP A 140 -0.75 20.15 -4.30
C ASP A 140 -1.96 20.37 -5.22
N GLU A 141 -2.09 19.54 -6.27
CA GLU A 141 -3.26 19.48 -7.15
C GLU A 141 -4.48 18.77 -6.52
N GLY A 142 -4.33 18.19 -5.32
CA GLY A 142 -5.42 17.50 -4.62
C GLY A 142 -5.60 16.03 -5.03
N ARG A 143 -4.71 15.49 -5.86
CA ARG A 143 -4.65 14.05 -6.15
C ARG A 143 -4.03 13.31 -4.97
N GLY A 144 -4.70 12.26 -4.52
CA GLY A 144 -4.29 11.44 -3.39
C GLY A 144 -3.98 10.00 -3.80
N TYR A 145 -3.07 9.38 -3.07
CA TYR A 145 -2.59 8.02 -3.27
C TYR A 145 -2.50 7.30 -1.93
N ILE A 146 -2.84 6.02 -1.90
CA ILE A 146 -2.82 5.22 -0.68
C ILE A 146 -2.13 3.89 -0.96
N TRP A 147 -1.27 3.48 -0.04
CA TRP A 147 -0.76 2.11 -0.01
C TRP A 147 -0.54 1.65 1.42
N HIS A 148 -0.40 0.35 1.58
CA HIS A 148 -0.02 -0.25 2.86
C HIS A 148 1.48 -0.53 2.90
N GLU A 149 2.12 -0.18 4.01
CA GLU A 149 3.56 -0.36 4.24
C GLU A 149 3.81 -1.11 5.55
N LEU A 150 4.88 -1.90 5.60
CA LEU A 150 5.26 -2.58 6.84
C LEU A 150 5.80 -1.54 7.81
N ASN A 151 5.38 -1.63 9.06
CA ASN A 151 5.92 -0.80 10.14
C ASN A 151 6.88 -1.64 11.01
N ASP A 152 7.55 -0.96 11.93
CA ASP A 152 8.52 -1.59 12.85
C ASP A 152 7.84 -2.08 14.15
N CYS A 153 6.51 -2.19 14.18
CA CYS A 153 5.86 -2.73 15.36
C CYS A 153 6.30 -4.18 15.56
N GLY A 154 6.62 -4.52 16.81
CA GLY A 154 7.10 -5.85 17.15
C GLY A 154 8.54 -6.14 16.66
N GLU A 155 9.28 -5.13 16.21
CA GLU A 155 10.72 -5.24 15.97
C GLU A 155 11.43 -5.70 17.25
N LYS A 156 12.27 -6.72 17.11
CA LYS A 156 13.04 -7.29 18.22
C LYS A 156 14.52 -7.27 17.92
N ALA A 157 15.32 -6.96 18.94
CA ALA A 157 16.75 -7.21 18.94
C ALA A 157 17.04 -8.70 18.75
N TYR A 158 18.29 -9.01 18.40
CA TYR A 158 18.75 -10.40 18.20
C TYR A 158 18.50 -11.30 19.43
N ASP A 159 18.45 -10.74 20.64
CA ASP A 159 18.16 -11.45 21.88
C ASP A 159 16.65 -11.61 22.19
N GLY A 160 15.78 -11.11 21.31
CA GLY A 160 14.33 -11.18 21.44
C GLY A 160 13.69 -10.01 22.20
N THR A 161 14.47 -9.03 22.65
CA THR A 161 13.96 -7.81 23.31
C THR A 161 13.25 -6.92 22.30
N ILE A 162 12.06 -6.41 22.62
CA ILE A 162 11.34 -5.45 21.77
C ILE A 162 12.14 -4.14 21.73
N VAL A 163 12.47 -3.67 20.52
CA VAL A 163 13.25 -2.43 20.30
C VAL A 163 12.42 -1.28 19.73
N GLY A 164 11.18 -1.56 19.31
CA GLY A 164 10.24 -0.58 18.73
C GLY A 164 8.90 -0.50 19.47
N GLU A 165 7.90 0.04 18.78
CA GLU A 165 6.51 0.04 19.26
C GLU A 165 6.00 -1.40 19.41
N GLU A 166 5.26 -1.68 20.49
CA GLU A 166 4.60 -2.99 20.64
C GLU A 166 3.39 -3.03 19.70
N CYS A 167 3.31 -4.07 18.85
CA CYS A 167 2.13 -4.23 17.99
C CYS A 167 0.88 -4.43 18.85
N PRO A 168 -0.29 -3.95 18.39
CA PRO A 168 -1.57 -4.33 18.97
C PRO A 168 -1.67 -5.85 19.04
N ARG A 169 -2.24 -6.38 20.13
CA ARG A 169 -2.50 -7.83 20.22
C ARG A 169 -3.43 -8.20 19.07
N ARG A 170 -3.07 -9.25 18.32
CA ARG A 170 -4.02 -9.91 17.43
C ARG A 170 -5.09 -10.54 18.30
N ASP A 171 -6.35 -10.26 18.01
CA ASP A 171 -7.43 -11.10 18.50
C ASP A 171 -7.30 -12.46 17.80
N ASP A 172 -6.98 -13.49 18.57
CA ASP A 172 -6.94 -14.87 18.13
C ASP A 172 -8.38 -15.30 17.79
N SER A 173 -8.78 -15.12 16.53
CA SER A 173 -10.06 -15.61 15.98
C SER A 173 -9.86 -16.88 15.15
#